data_AF-A0A538ARL1-F1
#
_entry.id   AF-A0A538ARL1-F1
#
_cell.length_a   1.000
_cell.length_b   1.000
_cell.length_c   1.000
_cell.angle_alpha   90.00
_cell.angle_beta   90.00
_cell.angle_gamma   90.00
#
_symmetry.space_group_name_H-M   'P 1'
#
loop_
_entity.id
_entity.type
_entity.pdbx_description
1 polymer ?
#
loop_
_entity_poly.entity_id
_entity_poly.type
_entity_poly.pdbx_seq_one_letter_code
_entity_poly.pdbx_strand_id
1 'polypeptide(L)'
;MKIKLVHDVCGREVLVPQILDNEGHCPWDGKPFTRDYTANLVEALQASEIAGTALEGALERVAGFEPSFVIEATTVLGPIQEQLSRLGAARKAAGA
;
A
#
# COMPACT_ATOMS: atom_id res chain seq x y z
N MET A 1 -8.62 0.69 -5.67
CA MET A 1 -7.16 0.47 -5.81
C MET A 1 -6.72 -0.83 -5.14
N LYS A 2 -5.88 -1.63 -5.80
CA LYS A 2 -5.24 -2.82 -5.21
C LYS A 2 -3.77 -2.56 -4.95
N ILE A 3 -3.32 -2.75 -3.72
CA ILE A 3 -1.92 -2.55 -3.33
C ILE A 3 -1.18 -3.88 -3.47
N LYS A 4 -0.07 -3.83 -4.20
CA LYS A 4 0.87 -4.94 -4.35
C LYS A 4 2.22 -4.61 -3.72
N LEU A 5 2.86 -5.62 -3.17
CA LEU A 5 4.24 -5.55 -2.69
C LEU A 5 5.05 -6.73 -3.21
N VAL A 6 6.37 -6.63 -3.11
CA VAL A 6 7.30 -7.73 -3.39
C VAL A 6 7.86 -8.20 -2.06
N HIS A 7 7.65 -9.47 -1.73
CA HIS A 7 8.27 -10.07 -0.55
C HIS A 7 9.76 -10.26 -0.83
N ASP A 8 10.63 -9.66 -0.03
CA ASP A 8 12.07 -9.69 -0.28
C ASP A 8 12.72 -11.03 0.06
N VAL A 9 12.08 -11.85 0.90
CA VAL A 9 12.60 -13.17 1.26
C VAL A 9 12.38 -14.20 0.15
N CYS A 10 11.17 -14.25 -0.45
CA CYS A 10 10.87 -15.21 -1.52
C CYS A 10 10.84 -14.59 -2.93
N GLY A 11 10.97 -13.27 -3.04
CA GLY A 11 11.01 -12.51 -4.30
C GLY A 11 9.67 -12.39 -5.04
N ARG A 12 8.57 -12.88 -4.46
CA ARG A 12 7.27 -12.93 -5.14
C ARG A 12 6.42 -11.70 -4.87
N GLU A 13 5.59 -11.36 -5.85
CA GLU A 13 4.53 -10.38 -5.66
C GLU A 13 3.44 -10.95 -4.73
N VAL A 14 2.94 -10.09 -3.86
CA VAL A 14 1.86 -10.40 -2.92
C VAL A 14 0.91 -9.21 -2.88
N LEU A 15 -0.39 -9.49 -3.00
CA LEU A 15 -1.44 -8.49 -2.86
C LEU A 15 -1.84 -8.36 -1.40
N VAL A 16 -2.18 -7.15 -0.95
CA VAL A 16 -2.64 -6.91 0.43
C VAL A 16 -3.76 -7.86 0.85
N PRO A 17 -4.82 -8.13 0.04
CA PRO A 17 -5.86 -9.09 0.42
C PRO A 17 -5.30 -10.48 0.73
N GLN A 18 -4.30 -10.95 -0.02
CA GLN A 18 -3.67 -12.24 0.25
C GLN A 18 -2.91 -12.24 1.57
N ILE A 19 -2.36 -11.09 1.97
CA ILE A 19 -1.70 -10.92 3.28
C ILE A 19 -2.74 -10.94 4.40
N LEU A 20 -3.89 -10.28 4.21
CA LEU A 20 -4.99 -10.32 5.19
C LEU A 20 -5.52 -11.75 5.36
N ASP A 21 -5.75 -12.46 4.25
CA ASP A 21 -6.24 -13.85 4.24
C ASP A 21 -5.25 -14.83 4.89
N ASN A 22 -3.95 -14.47 4.93
CA ASN A 22 -2.89 -15.26 5.56
C ASN A 22 -2.41 -14.65 6.90
N GLU A 23 -3.24 -13.81 7.53
CA GLU A 23 -2.99 -13.24 8.86
C GLU A 23 -1.63 -12.53 8.98
N GLY A 24 -1.19 -11.84 7.92
CA GLY A 24 0.09 -11.14 7.86
C GLY A 24 1.30 -12.00 7.55
N HIS A 25 1.09 -13.22 7.05
CA HIS A 25 2.12 -14.09 6.51
C HIS A 25 2.14 -14.09 4.99
N CYS A 26 3.30 -14.36 4.42
CA CYS A 26 3.43 -14.53 2.97
C CYS A 26 2.69 -15.80 2.54
N PRO A 27 1.79 -15.74 1.54
CA PRO A 27 1.03 -16.90 1.06
C PRO A 27 1.90 -17.96 0.38
N TRP A 28 3.15 -17.63 0.08
CA TRP A 28 4.04 -18.49 -0.71
C TRP A 28 5.03 -19.28 0.13
N ASP A 29 5.58 -18.69 1.18
CA ASP A 29 6.60 -19.32 2.04
C ASP A 29 6.22 -19.37 3.53
N GLY A 30 5.06 -18.83 3.89
CA GLY A 30 4.53 -18.81 5.25
C GLY A 30 5.29 -17.91 6.23
N LYS A 31 6.30 -17.15 5.77
CA LYS A 31 7.06 -16.27 6.66
C LYS A 31 6.26 -15.00 6.99
N PRO A 32 6.35 -14.49 8.23
CA PRO A 32 5.68 -13.26 8.59
C PRO A 32 6.39 -12.06 7.93
N PHE A 33 5.62 -11.07 7.49
CA PHE A 33 6.18 -9.82 6.95
C PHE A 33 6.83 -8.93 8.01
N THR A 34 6.52 -9.15 9.28
CA THR A 34 7.11 -8.45 10.43
C THR A 34 7.50 -9.46 11.50
N ARG A 35 8.60 -9.25 12.21
CA ARG A 35 8.98 -10.12 13.33
C ARG A 35 7.99 -10.03 14.49
N ASP A 36 7.53 -8.82 14.76
CA ASP A 36 6.61 -8.44 15.83
C ASP A 36 5.50 -7.56 15.23
N TYR A 37 4.30 -7.54 15.82
CA TYR A 37 3.17 -6.66 15.45
C TYR A 37 2.47 -6.93 14.10
N THR A 38 2.36 -8.20 13.72
CA THR A 38 1.67 -8.63 12.49
C THR A 38 0.24 -8.07 12.35
N ALA A 39 -0.52 -8.00 13.44
CA ALA A 39 -1.88 -7.43 13.45
C ALA A 39 -1.90 -5.94 13.06
N ASN A 40 -0.95 -5.13 13.56
CA ASN A 40 -0.85 -3.71 13.23
C ASN A 40 -0.48 -3.51 11.75
N LEU A 41 0.38 -4.38 11.20
CA LEU A 41 0.69 -4.34 9.77
C LEU A 41 -0.57 -4.63 8.93
N VAL A 42 -1.28 -5.71 9.25
CA VAL A 42 -2.52 -6.13 8.57
C VAL A 42 -3.54 -5.00 8.59
N GLU A 43 -3.78 -4.39 9.75
CA GLU A 43 -4.68 -3.25 9.91
C GLU A 43 -4.26 -2.05 9.05
N ALA A 44 -2.97 -1.66 9.11
CA ALA A 44 -2.47 -0.52 8.34
C ALA A 44 -2.55 -0.75 6.82
N LEU A 45 -2.27 -1.97 6.35
CA LEU A 45 -2.40 -2.34 4.93
C LEU A 45 -3.86 -2.32 4.47
N GLN A 46 -4.77 -2.87 5.27
CA GLN A 46 -6.20 -2.84 4.98
C GLN A 46 -6.73 -1.39 4.91
N ALA A 47 -6.36 -0.55 5.89
CA ALA A 47 -6.73 0.85 5.92
C ALA A 47 -6.21 1.60 4.69
N SER A 48 -4.97 1.30 4.25
CA SER A 48 -4.36 1.90 3.06
C SER A 48 -5.13 1.54 1.77
N GLU A 49 -5.53 0.28 1.58
CA GLU A 49 -6.34 -0.12 0.42
C GLU A 49 -7.73 0.54 0.40
N ILE A 50 -8.39 0.60 1.57
CA ILE A 50 -9.70 1.23 1.71
C ILE A 50 -9.61 2.73 1.36
N ALA A 51 -8.65 3.44 1.97
CA ALA A 51 -8.48 4.87 1.75
C ALA A 51 -8.11 5.19 0.29
N GLY A 52 -7.20 4.41 -0.31
CA GLY A 52 -6.83 4.60 -1.71
C GLY A 52 -7.99 4.34 -2.67
N THR A 53 -8.81 3.32 -2.42
CA THR A 53 -10.03 3.07 -3.20
C THR A 53 -11.06 4.17 -3.04
N ALA A 54 -11.23 4.71 -1.82
CA ALA A 54 -12.12 5.83 -1.57
C ALA A 54 -11.66 7.12 -2.29
N LEU A 55 -10.36 7.40 -2.30
CA LEU A 55 -9.79 8.54 -3.02
C LEU A 55 -9.98 8.39 -4.54
N GLU A 56 -9.67 7.22 -5.10
CA GLU A 56 -9.88 6.91 -6.52
C GLU A 56 -11.33 7.16 -6.94
N GLY A 57 -12.31 6.61 -6.20
CA GLY A 57 -13.72 6.82 -6.49
C GLY A 57 -14.22 8.25 -6.22
N ALA A 58 -13.58 9.01 -5.33
CA ALA A 58 -13.88 10.44 -5.17
C ALA A 58 -13.40 11.25 -6.37
N LEU A 59 -12.18 11.01 -6.85
CA LEU A 59 -11.62 11.69 -8.02
C LEU A 59 -12.40 11.35 -9.29
N GLU A 60 -12.81 10.10 -9.49
CA GLU A 60 -13.67 9.69 -10.59
C GLU A 60 -15.00 10.45 -10.60
N ARG A 61 -15.66 10.56 -9.43
CA ARG A 61 -16.89 11.34 -9.30
C ARG A 61 -16.68 12.83 -9.59
N VAL A 62 -15.60 13.42 -9.08
CA VAL A 62 -15.24 14.83 -9.35
C VAL A 62 -15.05 15.05 -10.85
N ALA A 63 -14.35 14.14 -11.53
CA ALA A 63 -14.16 14.21 -12.98
C ALA A 63 -15.49 14.17 -13.74
N GLY A 64 -16.46 13.38 -13.26
CA GLY A 64 -17.80 13.29 -13.84
C GLY A 64 -18.64 14.58 -13.75
N PHE A 65 -18.24 15.58 -12.97
CA PHE A 65 -18.94 16.87 -12.86
C PHE A 65 -18.42 17.96 -13.81
N GLU A 66 -17.44 17.65 -14.68
CA GLU A 66 -16.82 18.63 -15.59
C GLU A 66 -16.39 19.93 -14.89
N PRO A 67 -15.53 19.85 -13.86
CA PRO A 67 -15.19 21.00 -13.03
C PRO A 67 -14.39 22.06 -13.80
N SER A 68 -14.63 23.33 -13.48
CA SER A 68 -13.83 24.48 -13.95
C SER A 68 -12.53 24.69 -13.14
N PHE A 69 -11.90 23.60 -12.71
CA PHE A 69 -10.62 23.61 -12.01
C PHE A 69 -9.77 22.40 -12.40
N VAL A 70 -8.48 22.48 -12.11
CA VAL A 70 -7.54 21.36 -12.25
C VAL A 70 -6.98 21.03 -10.87
N ILE A 71 -7.03 19.75 -10.51
CA ILE A 71 -6.33 19.26 -9.32
C ILE A 71 -4.86 19.07 -9.68
N GLU A 72 -3.97 19.73 -8.93
CA GLU A 72 -2.52 19.57 -9.10
C GLU A 72 -2.08 18.17 -8.65
N ALA A 73 -1.72 17.32 -9.61
CA ALA A 73 -1.39 15.91 -9.37
C ALA A 73 -0.28 15.71 -8.33
N THR A 74 0.71 16.62 -8.31
CA THR A 74 1.83 16.53 -7.37
C THR A 74 1.40 16.74 -5.91
N THR A 75 0.32 17.49 -5.65
CA THR A 75 -0.21 17.67 -4.29
C THR A 75 -0.91 16.44 -3.75
N VAL A 76 -1.38 15.55 -4.63
CA VAL A 76 -1.99 14.26 -4.26
C VAL A 76 -0.94 13.15 -4.23
N LEU A 77 -0.17 13.01 -5.31
CA LEU A 77 0.76 11.89 -5.48
C LEU A 77 2.07 12.10 -4.72
N GLY A 78 2.53 13.34 -4.57
CA GLY A 78 3.80 13.67 -3.90
C GLY A 78 3.89 13.12 -2.47
N PRO A 79 2.90 13.42 -1.58
CA PRO A 79 2.90 12.88 -0.22
C PRO A 79 2.89 11.34 -0.18
N ILE A 80 2.16 10.69 -1.08
CA ILE A 80 2.10 9.21 -1.17
C ILE A 80 3.46 8.66 -1.60
N GLN A 81 4.08 9.25 -2.63
CA GLN A 81 5.40 8.87 -3.11
C GLN A 81 6.47 9.03 -2.02
N GLU A 82 6.40 10.08 -1.21
CA GLU A 82 7.31 10.28 -0.07
C GLU A 82 7.21 9.12 0.93
N GLN A 83 5.99 8.74 1.34
CA GLN A 83 5.81 7.63 2.29
C GLN A 83 6.27 6.28 1.72
N LEU A 84 5.98 6.00 0.45
CA LEU A 84 6.45 4.78 -0.21
C LEU A 84 7.99 4.74 -0.31
N SER A 85 8.61 5.88 -0.59
CA SER A 85 10.07 6.01 -0.63
C SER A 85 10.68 5.77 0.74
N ARG A 86 10.07 6.30 1.82
CA ARG A 86 10.50 6.05 3.20
C ARG A 86 10.37 4.58 3.58
N LEU A 87 9.27 3.92 3.20
CA LEU A 87 9.06 2.48 3.42
C LEU A 87 10.14 1.64 2.72
N GLY A 88 10.42 1.93 1.44
CA GLY A 88 11.46 1.24 0.68
C GLY A 88 12.88 1.50 1.19
N ALA A 89 13.18 2.73 1.60
CA ALA A 89 14.48 3.11 2.15
C ALA A 89 14.73 2.45 3.53
N ALA A 90 13.72 2.44 4.40
CA ALA A 90 13.79 1.76 5.70
C ALA A 90 14.10 0.26 5.53
N ARG A 91 13.53 -0.39 4.50
CA ARG A 91 13.84 -1.81 4.22
C ARG A 91 15.26 -2.02 3.73
N LYS A 92 15.77 -1.16 2.84
CA LYS A 92 17.18 -1.22 2.38
C LYS A 92 18.17 -1.07 3.54
N ALA A 93 17.88 -0.20 4.51
CA ALA A 93 18.72 -0.01 5.68
C ALA A 93 18.68 -1.20 6.66
N ALA A 94 17.56 -1.94 6.73
CA ALA A 94 17.41 -3.11 7.61
C ALA A 94 18.02 -4.42 7.06
N GLY A 95 18.40 -4.44 5.78
CA GLY A 95 19.05 -5.57 5.12
C GLY A 95 20.55 -5.38 4.86
N ALA A 96 21.15 -4.31 5.37
CA ALA A 96 22.59 -3.99 5.29
C ALA A 96 23.29 -4.27 6.63
#